data_AF-A0A9N9CLF5-F1
#
_entry.id   AF-A0A9N9CLF5-F1
#
_cell.length_a   1.000
_cell.length_b   1.000
_cell.length_c   1.000
_cell.angle_alpha   90.00
_cell.angle_beta   90.00
_cell.angle_gamma   90.00
#
_symmetry.space_group_name_H-M   'P 1'
#
loop_
_entity.id
_entity.type
_entity.pdbx_description
1 polymer ?
#
loop_
_entity_poly.entity_id
_entity_poly.type
_entity_poly.pdbx_seq_one_letter_code
_entity_poly.pdbx_strand_id
1 'polypeptide(L)'
;MSDELKVFQYTFNESNATPKKRLPNIFITYRKEMMKKKPHNMPMTEYSRLVSKWWKELSEPKKSELQRRYHIDRDRKLYLPVTKDDPISKRLEKLEEEPSKKFFNNIEDFFNK
;
A
#
# COMPACT_ATOMS: atom_id res chain seq x y z
N MET A 1 57.82 -6.61 10.25
CA MET A 1 56.51 -6.84 9.59
C MET A 1 55.75 -5.54 9.73
N SER A 2 55.57 -4.81 8.65
CA SER A 2 54.93 -3.49 8.68
C SER A 2 53.45 -3.68 8.35
N ASP A 3 52.59 -3.49 9.35
CA ASP A 3 51.14 -3.56 9.16
C ASP A 3 50.68 -2.39 8.30
N GLU A 4 50.20 -2.72 7.10
CA GLU A 4 49.66 -1.78 6.13
C GLU A 4 48.25 -1.34 6.56
N LEU A 5 48.17 -0.21 7.26
CA LEU A 5 46.91 0.41 7.67
C LEU A 5 46.14 0.94 6.45
N LYS A 6 45.07 0.25 6.06
CA LYS A 6 44.13 0.72 5.04
C LYS A 6 43.10 1.66 5.64
N VAL A 7 43.26 2.95 5.38
CA VAL A 7 42.29 3.99 5.76
C VAL A 7 41.21 4.06 4.68
N PHE A 8 39.98 3.67 5.03
CA PHE A 8 38.82 3.83 4.17
C PHE A 8 38.17 5.19 4.47
N GLN A 9 38.32 6.14 3.56
CA GLN A 9 37.63 7.43 3.65
C GLN A 9 36.18 7.26 3.15
N TYR A 10 35.22 7.31 4.07
CA TYR A 10 33.80 7.27 3.73
C TYR A 10 33.34 8.68 3.31
N THR A 11 33.19 8.90 2.01
CA THR A 11 32.48 10.07 1.50
C THR A 11 31.00 9.73 1.41
N PHE A 12 30.19 10.35 2.26
CA PHE A 12 28.73 10.29 2.12
C PHE A 12 28.36 11.05 0.85
N ASN A 13 28.05 10.32 -0.23
CA ASN A 13 27.52 10.93 -1.44
C ASN A 13 26.10 11.45 -1.15
N GLU A 14 25.97 12.76 -0.92
CA GLU A 14 24.71 13.51 -1.00
C GLU A 14 24.19 13.58 -2.44
N SER A 15 24.18 12.45 -3.16
CA SER A 15 23.42 12.38 -4.39
C SER A 15 21.96 12.61 -3.99
N ASN A 16 21.39 13.76 -4.38
CA ASN A 16 19.99 14.14 -4.24
C ASN A 16 19.02 13.20 -5.01
N ALA A 17 19.41 11.94 -5.23
CA ALA A 17 18.55 10.90 -5.76
C ALA A 17 17.52 10.57 -4.69
N THR A 18 16.35 11.19 -4.77
CA THR A 18 15.20 10.77 -3.97
C THR A 18 15.00 9.27 -4.21
N PRO A 19 15.00 8.43 -3.17
CA PRO A 19 14.88 6.99 -3.36
C PRO A 19 13.60 6.70 -4.13
N LYS A 20 13.71 5.96 -5.22
CA LYS A 20 12.56 5.57 -6.05
C LYS A 20 11.57 4.86 -5.13
N LYS A 21 10.41 5.48 -4.92
CA LYS A 21 9.36 4.93 -4.05
C LYS A 21 8.95 3.56 -4.62
N ARG A 22 9.07 2.52 -3.80
CA ARG A 22 8.64 1.17 -4.18
C ARG A 22 7.13 1.15 -4.35
N LEU A 23 6.65 0.35 -5.31
CA LEU A 23 5.22 0.09 -5.43
C LEU A 23 4.72 -0.56 -4.13
N PRO A 24 3.54 -0.12 -3.61
CA PRO A 24 2.98 -0.69 -2.40
C PRO A 24 2.67 -2.17 -2.64
N ASN A 25 2.97 -3.03 -1.66
CA ASN A 25 2.58 -4.43 -1.72
C ASN A 25 1.08 -4.61 -1.39
N ILE A 26 0.60 -5.85 -1.50
CA ILE A 26 -0.80 -6.20 -1.22
C ILE A 26 -1.24 -5.80 0.20
N PHE A 27 -0.40 -6.00 1.21
CA PHE A 27 -0.69 -5.64 2.60
C PHE A 27 -0.79 -4.12 2.78
N ILE A 28 0.09 -3.34 2.14
CA ILE A 28 0.03 -1.88 2.17
C ILE A 28 -1.24 -1.37 1.50
N THR A 29 -1.67 -2.02 0.42
CA THR A 29 -2.94 -1.72 -0.26
C THR A 29 -4.13 -2.01 0.65
N TYR A 30 -4.14 -3.18 1.28
CA TYR A 30 -5.14 -3.55 2.29
C TYR A 30 -5.17 -2.57 3.47
N ARG A 31 -4.01 -2.24 4.04
CA ARG A 31 -3.89 -1.26 5.14
C ARG A 31 -4.44 0.10 4.75
N LYS A 32 -4.14 0.57 3.53
CA LYS A 32 -4.64 1.86 3.03
C LYS A 32 -6.17 1.90 3.01
N GLU A 33 -6.81 0.81 2.60
CA GLU A 33 -8.27 0.71 2.65
C GLU A 33 -8.80 0.67 4.08
N MET A 34 -8.15 -0.08 4.97
CA MET A 34 -8.52 -0.14 6.38
C MET A 34 -8.41 1.24 7.07
N MET A 35 -7.49 2.12 6.65
CA MET A 35 -7.37 3.48 7.21
C MET A 35 -8.68 4.28 7.21
N LYS A 36 -9.59 4.02 6.26
CA LYS A 36 -10.93 4.64 6.22
C LYS A 36 -11.76 4.35 7.47
N LYS A 37 -11.46 3.23 8.15
CA LYS A 37 -12.12 2.72 9.36
C LYS A 37 -11.28 2.93 10.62
N LYS A 38 -10.22 3.74 10.55
CA LYS A 38 -9.36 4.00 11.71
C LYS A 38 -10.15 4.79 12.77
N PRO A 39 -10.24 4.31 14.01
CA PRO A 39 -10.91 5.05 15.07
C PRO A 39 -10.19 6.38 15.35
N HIS A 40 -10.98 7.40 15.69
CA HIS A 40 -10.45 8.71 16.06
C HIS A 40 -9.58 8.56 17.32
N ASN A 41 -8.47 9.29 17.37
CA ASN A 41 -7.51 9.28 18.48
C ASN A 41 -6.66 8.01 18.69
N MET A 42 -6.71 7.00 17.81
CA MET A 42 -5.80 5.85 17.90
C MET A 42 -4.42 6.16 17.26
N PRO A 43 -3.29 5.88 17.94
CA PRO A 43 -1.97 5.97 17.35
C PRO A 43 -1.79 5.10 16.09
N MET A 44 -1.02 5.58 15.12
CA MET A 44 -0.78 4.85 13.87
C MET A 44 -0.07 3.50 14.11
N THR A 45 0.81 3.44 15.11
CA THR A 45 1.56 2.24 15.50
C THR A 45 0.63 1.14 15.98
N GLU A 46 -0.29 1.45 16.89
CA GLU A 46 -1.28 0.51 17.41
C GLU A 46 -2.23 0.04 16.32
N TYR A 47 -2.74 0.97 15.51
CA TYR A 47 -3.60 0.60 14.40
C TYR A 47 -2.90 -0.29 13.38
N SER A 48 -1.62 -0.05 13.10
CA SER A 48 -0.84 -0.91 12.18
C SER A 48 -0.67 -2.32 12.72
N ARG A 49 -0.51 -2.49 14.04
CA ARG A 49 -0.48 -3.81 14.69
C ARG A 49 -1.82 -4.52 14.56
N LEU A 50 -2.92 -3.79 14.76
CA LEU A 50 -4.29 -4.32 14.63
C LEU A 50 -4.58 -4.78 13.20
N VAL A 51 -4.29 -3.95 12.20
CA VAL A 51 -4.45 -4.32 10.79
C VAL A 51 -3.58 -5.52 10.41
N SER A 52 -2.37 -5.62 10.96
CA SER A 52 -1.54 -6.81 10.75
C SER A 52 -2.16 -8.07 11.35
N LYS A 53 -2.87 -7.97 12.49
CA LYS A 53 -3.58 -9.08 13.10
C LYS A 53 -4.76 -9.50 12.22
N TRP A 54 -5.60 -8.56 11.80
CA TRP A 54 -6.71 -8.83 10.88
C TRP A 54 -6.25 -9.44 9.56
N TRP A 55 -5.12 -8.98 9.02
CA TRP A 55 -4.55 -9.55 7.80
C TRP A 55 -4.20 -11.04 7.95
N LYS A 56 -3.68 -11.43 9.13
CA LYS A 56 -3.37 -12.84 9.42
C LYS A 56 -4.64 -13.67 9.56
N GLU A 57 -5.66 -13.13 10.22
CA GLU A 57 -6.96 -13.75 10.49
C GLU A 57 -7.90 -13.81 9.27
N LEU A 58 -7.58 -13.10 8.18
CA LEU A 58 -8.33 -13.22 6.93
C LEU A 58 -8.35 -14.66 6.43
N SER A 59 -9.54 -15.10 6.04
CA SER A 59 -9.73 -16.39 5.39
C SER A 59 -9.02 -16.44 4.03
N GLU A 60 -8.56 -17.63 3.66
CA GLU A 60 -7.87 -17.88 2.39
C GLU A 60 -8.64 -17.40 1.15
N PRO A 61 -9.97 -17.62 1.01
CA PRO A 61 -10.72 -17.07 -0.13
C PRO A 61 -10.66 -15.54 -0.21
N LYS A 62 -10.70 -14.84 0.94
CA LYS A 62 -10.59 -13.38 0.97
C LYS A 62 -9.18 -12.91 0.60
N LYS A 63 -8.15 -13.61 1.06
CA LYS A 63 -6.75 -13.32 0.67
C LYS A 63 -6.55 -13.48 -0.84
N SER A 64 -7.07 -14.57 -1.41
CA SER A 64 -7.02 -14.82 -2.86
C SER A 64 -7.72 -13.73 -3.66
N GLU A 65 -8.89 -13.27 -3.20
CA GLU A 65 -9.60 -12.18 -3.86
C GLU A 65 -8.83 -10.85 -3.79
N LEU A 66 -8.29 -10.50 -2.61
CA LEU A 66 -7.45 -9.32 -2.45
C LEU A 66 -6.20 -9.39 -3.33
N GLN A 67 -5.63 -10.58 -3.51
CA GLN A 67 -4.48 -10.80 -4.37
C GLN A 67 -4.83 -10.60 -5.84
N ARG A 68 -5.95 -11.15 -6.29
CA ARG A 68 -6.45 -10.96 -7.65
C ARG A 68 -6.65 -9.47 -7.96
N ARG A 69 -7.33 -8.73 -7.07
CA ARG A 69 -7.56 -7.29 -7.24
C ARG A 69 -6.26 -6.50 -7.24
N TYR A 70 -5.33 -6.81 -6.33
CA TYR A 70 -4.02 -6.17 -6.30
C TYR A 70 -3.26 -6.35 -7.61
N HIS A 71 -3.28 -7.55 -8.21
CA HIS A 71 -2.65 -7.78 -9.51
C HIS A 71 -3.32 -6.98 -10.63
N ILE A 72 -4.65 -6.98 -10.68
CA ILE A 72 -5.40 -6.18 -11.66
C ILE A 72 -5.07 -4.68 -11.54
N ASP A 73 -5.09 -4.14 -10.33
CA ASP A 73 -4.81 -2.72 -10.09
C ASP A 73 -3.35 -2.35 -10.37
N ARG A 74 -2.42 -3.24 -10.03
CA ARG A 74 -1.00 -3.09 -10.35
C ARG A 74 -0.81 -3.04 -11.85
N ASP A 75 -1.41 -3.98 -12.58
CA ASP A 75 -1.25 -4.09 -14.02
C ASP A 75 -1.92 -2.90 -14.71
N ARG A 76 -3.12 -2.50 -14.28
CA ARG A 76 -3.80 -1.28 -14.76
C ARG A 76 -2.92 -0.03 -14.61
N LYS A 77 -2.19 0.11 -13.51
CA LYS A 77 -1.24 1.23 -13.30
C LYS A 77 -0.01 1.17 -14.18
N LEU A 78 0.40 -0.02 -14.62
CA LEU A 78 1.52 -0.18 -15.55
C LEU A 78 1.12 0.16 -16.99
N TYR A 79 -0.13 -0.10 -17.37
CA TYR A 79 -0.63 0.13 -18.73
C TYR A 79 -1.19 1.54 -18.98
N LEU A 80 -1.56 2.30 -17.95
CA LEU A 80 -1.91 3.70 -18.09
C LEU A 80 -0.68 4.56 -17.78
N PRO A 81 0.00 5.16 -18.77
CA PRO A 81 1.04 6.13 -18.49
C PRO A 81 0.36 7.33 -17.81
N VAL A 82 0.51 7.43 -16.49
CA VAL A 82 0.05 8.60 -15.74
C VAL A 82 1.01 9.75 -16.07
N THR A 83 0.79 10.39 -17.22
CA THR A 83 1.20 11.79 -17.34
C THR A 83 0.25 12.57 -16.42
N LYS A 84 0.82 13.43 -15.56
CA LYS A 84 0.03 14.14 -14.53
C LYS A 84 -1.02 15.10 -15.14
N ASP A 85 -0.99 15.26 -16.46
CA ASP A 85 -1.82 16.17 -17.23
C ASP A 85 -2.93 15.46 -18.03
N ASP A 86 -3.04 14.13 -17.97
CA ASP A 86 -4.03 13.39 -18.75
C ASP A 86 -5.47 13.56 -18.20
N PRO A 87 -6.43 14.06 -19.00
CA PRO A 87 -7.81 14.31 -18.57
C PRO A 87 -8.58 13.04 -18.20
N ILE A 88 -8.12 11.87 -18.68
CA ILE A 88 -8.69 10.56 -18.36
C ILE A 88 -8.44 10.19 -16.89
N SER A 89 -7.30 10.59 -16.32
CA SER A 89 -6.94 10.31 -14.93
C SER A 89 -7.94 10.94 -13.95
N LYS A 90 -8.37 12.19 -14.21
CA LYS A 90 -9.40 12.88 -13.40
C LYS A 90 -10.78 12.22 -13.48
N ARG A 91 -11.09 11.58 -14.61
CA ARG A 91 -12.37 10.86 -14.82
C ARG A 91 -12.37 9.48 -14.18
N LEU A 92 -11.22 8.81 -14.15
CA LEU A 92 -11.04 7.51 -13.49
C LEU A 92 -11.04 7.63 -11.96
N GLU A 93 -10.48 8.71 -11.40
CA GLU A 93 -10.55 9.01 -9.96
C GLU A 93 -12.00 9.13 -9.47
N LYS A 94 -12.89 9.70 -10.30
CA LYS A 94 -14.33 9.78 -10.04
C LYS A 94 -15.07 8.44 -10.17
N LEU A 95 -14.53 7.46 -10.90
CA LEU A 95 -15.16 6.14 -11.09
C LEU A 95 -14.71 5.11 -10.04
N GLU A 96 -13.58 5.33 -9.35
CA GLU A 96 -13.09 4.46 -8.28
C GLU A 96 -13.94 4.48 -7.00
N GLU A 97 -14.81 5.49 -6.85
CA GLU A 97 -15.67 5.61 -5.67
C GLU A 97 -16.88 4.67 -5.64
N GLU A 98 -17.39 4.18 -6.79
CA GLU A 98 -18.70 3.51 -6.85
C GLU A 98 -18.65 1.97 -6.69
N PRO A 99 -17.75 1.20 -7.35
CA PRO A 99 -17.76 -0.27 -7.24
C PRO A 99 -17.03 -0.80 -6.00
N SER A 100 -16.09 -0.03 -5.42
CA SER A 100 -15.34 -0.41 -4.21
C SER A 100 -16.25 -0.41 -2.98
N LYS A 101 -17.10 0.62 -2.82
CA LYS A 101 -17.98 0.79 -1.64
C LYS A 101 -18.90 -0.44 -1.42
N LYS A 102 -19.48 -1.02 -2.48
CA LYS A 102 -20.41 -2.16 -2.36
C LYS A 102 -19.80 -3.45 -1.82
N PHE A 103 -18.51 -3.70 -2.06
CA PHE A 103 -17.87 -4.94 -1.61
C PHE A 103 -17.35 -4.86 -0.17
N PHE A 104 -16.85 -3.70 0.26
CA PHE A 104 -16.33 -3.53 1.61
C PHE A 104 -17.42 -3.36 2.67
N ASN A 105 -18.65 -3.00 2.28
CA ASN A 105 -19.82 -3.04 3.15
C ASN A 105 -20.15 -4.49 3.58
N ASN A 106 -19.92 -5.51 2.72
CA ASN A 106 -20.08 -6.92 3.10
C ASN A 106 -19.02 -7.44 4.09
N ILE A 107 -17.92 -6.70 4.30
CA ILE A 107 -16.95 -7.01 5.37
C ILE A 107 -17.44 -6.45 6.71
N GLU A 108 -18.33 -5.45 6.72
CA GLU A 108 -18.86 -4.80 7.93
C GLU A 108 -19.81 -5.71 8.71
N ASP A 109 -20.60 -6.51 8.02
CA ASP A 109 -21.51 -7.49 8.63
C ASP A 109 -20.78 -8.55 9.49
N PHE A 110 -19.47 -8.72 9.30
CA PHE A 110 -18.66 -9.66 10.08
C PHE A 110 -18.09 -9.07 11.38
N PHE A 111 -17.90 -7.74 11.46
CA PHE A 111 -17.33 -7.10 12.65
C PHE A 111 -18.39 -6.60 13.64
N ASN A 112 -19.68 -6.64 13.27
CA ASN A 112 -20.84 -6.23 14.10
C ASN A 112 -21.65 -7.42 14.67
N LYS A 113 -21.10 -8.63 14.68
CA LYS A 113 -21.71 -9.82 15.27
C LYS A 113 -20.84 -10.37 16.40
#